data_AF-A0A4R3E5X7-F1
#
_entry.id   AF-A0A4R3E5X7-F1
#
_cell.length_a   1.000
_cell.length_b   1.000
_cell.length_c   1.000
_cell.angle_alpha   90.00
_cell.angle_beta   90.00
_cell.angle_gamma   90.00
#
_symmetry.space_group_name_H-M   'P 1'
#
loop_
_entity.id
_entity.type
_entity.pdbx_description
1 polymer ?
#
loop_
_entity_poly.entity_id
_entity_poly.type
_entity_poly.pdbx_seq_one_letter_code
_entity_poly.pdbx_strand_id
1 'polypeptide(L)'
;MLRSLLFLVPASALGACAIPNSASNAVVVTETKAIVESCKRIGDTNGDSGVSQALLLDRARDSALSRLKIRAAEAGGTHVLSSVADPKWKGPSTDGVIYKCG
;
A
#
# COMPACT_ATOMS: atom_id res chain seq x y z
N MET A 1 -6.10 14.87 -36.39
CA MET A 1 -6.03 15.15 -34.94
C MET A 1 -6.67 14.07 -34.06
N LEU A 2 -7.46 13.12 -34.61
CA LEU A 2 -8.14 12.07 -33.83
C LEU A 2 -7.25 10.86 -33.46
N ARG A 3 -6.08 10.71 -34.12
CA ARG A 3 -5.19 9.55 -33.97
C ARG A 3 -4.31 9.59 -32.72
N SER A 4 -4.04 10.79 -32.17
CA SER A 4 -3.25 10.96 -30.94
C SER A 4 -4.03 10.68 -29.65
N LEU A 5 -5.37 10.75 -29.69
CA LEU A 5 -6.20 10.43 -28.51
C LEU A 5 -6.26 8.92 -28.21
N LEU A 6 -6.14 8.08 -29.24
CA LEU A 6 -6.24 6.62 -29.13
C LEU A 6 -5.07 5.97 -28.38
N PHE A 7 -3.92 6.65 -28.27
CA PHE A 7 -2.77 6.19 -27.50
C PHE A 7 -2.76 6.67 -26.04
N LEU A 8 -3.59 7.66 -25.68
CA LEU A 8 -3.62 8.20 -24.32
C LEU A 8 -4.48 7.34 -23.36
N VAL A 9 -5.48 6.65 -23.90
CA VAL A 9 -6.42 5.81 -23.13
C VAL A 9 -5.76 4.59 -22.46
N PRO A 10 -4.90 3.79 -23.12
CA PRO A 10 -4.28 2.65 -22.46
C PRO A 10 -3.27 3.05 -21.37
N ALA A 11 -2.65 4.23 -21.47
CA ALA A 11 -1.62 4.69 -20.52
C ALA A 11 -2.18 4.95 -19.11
N SER A 12 -3.40 5.49 -19.00
CA SER A 12 -4.06 5.74 -17.71
C SER A 12 -4.49 4.45 -16.99
N ALA A 13 -4.67 3.34 -17.72
CA ALA A 13 -5.03 2.06 -17.11
C ALA A 13 -3.85 1.43 -16.34
N LEU A 14 -2.60 1.77 -16.66
CA LEU A 14 -1.43 1.24 -15.95
C LEU A 14 -1.18 1.90 -14.59
N GLY A 15 -1.77 3.08 -14.32
CA GLY A 15 -1.63 3.77 -13.03
C GLY A 15 -2.35 3.08 -11.87
N ALA A 16 -3.26 2.14 -12.15
CA ALA A 16 -3.99 1.41 -11.11
C ALA A 16 -3.19 0.25 -10.50
N CYS A 17 -2.12 -0.20 -11.17
CA CYS A 17 -1.28 -1.29 -10.69
C CYS A 17 -0.34 -0.76 -9.59
N ALA A 18 -0.46 -1.29 -8.37
CA ALA A 18 0.56 -1.12 -7.35
C ALA A 18 1.80 -1.94 -7.78
N ILE A 19 2.79 -1.27 -8.39
CA ILE A 19 4.02 -1.92 -8.85
C ILE A 19 5.13 -1.71 -7.80
N PRO A 20 5.79 -2.79 -7.34
CA PRO A 20 6.90 -2.65 -6.40
C PRO A 20 8.04 -1.83 -7.02
N ASN A 21 8.53 -0.85 -6.27
CA ASN A 21 9.66 0.00 -6.62
C ASN A 21 10.66 0.08 -5.45
N SER A 22 11.85 0.67 -5.69
CA SER A 22 12.89 0.77 -4.65
C SER A 22 12.40 1.48 -3.38
N ALA A 23 11.60 2.54 -3.51
CA ALA A 23 11.05 3.27 -2.37
C ALA A 23 10.09 2.40 -1.55
N SER A 24 9.28 1.56 -2.18
CA SER A 24 8.36 0.63 -1.49
C SER A 24 9.10 -0.44 -0.67
N ASN A 25 10.33 -0.80 -1.02
CA ASN A 25 11.11 -1.74 -0.21
C ASN A 25 11.54 -1.13 1.14
N ALA A 26 11.77 0.17 1.18
CA ALA A 26 12.17 0.92 2.37
C ALA A 26 11.00 1.27 3.30
N VAL A 27 9.75 1.20 2.82
CA VAL A 27 8.58 1.49 3.65
C VAL A 27 8.44 0.44 4.75
N VAL A 28 8.26 0.88 5.99
CA VAL A 28 7.99 0.00 7.15
C VAL A 28 6.49 -0.05 7.41
N VAL A 29 5.91 -1.25 7.47
CA VAL A 29 4.53 -1.44 7.95
C VAL A 29 4.60 -1.93 9.40
N THR A 30 3.87 -1.30 10.29
CA THR A 30 3.86 -1.61 11.71
C THR A 30 2.47 -1.48 12.30
N GLU A 31 2.18 -2.23 13.36
CA GLU A 31 0.99 -2.05 14.19
C GLU A 31 1.27 -1.22 15.45
N THR A 32 2.55 -0.88 15.71
CA THR A 32 2.98 -0.20 16.93
C THR A 32 2.91 1.31 16.75
N LYS A 33 1.92 1.94 17.41
CA LYS A 33 1.72 3.39 17.33
C LYS A 33 2.95 4.22 17.74
N ALA A 34 3.69 3.78 18.77
CA ALA A 34 4.88 4.48 19.27
C ALA A 34 5.96 4.74 18.20
N ILE A 35 6.03 3.91 17.14
CA ILE A 35 6.99 4.08 16.04
C ILE A 35 6.67 5.31 15.18
N VAL A 36 5.39 5.71 15.10
CA VAL A 36 4.93 6.80 14.23
C VAL A 36 4.49 8.06 14.98
N GLU A 37 4.63 8.09 16.31
CA GLU A 37 4.14 9.20 17.15
C GLU A 37 4.76 10.56 16.82
N SER A 38 6.05 10.58 16.45
CA SER A 38 6.76 11.80 16.06
C SER A 38 6.68 12.10 14.55
N CYS A 39 6.02 11.24 13.78
CA CYS A 39 6.01 11.32 12.33
C CYS A 39 4.83 12.15 11.80
N LYS A 40 5.02 12.76 10.63
CA LYS A 40 3.95 13.51 9.96
C LYS A 40 2.98 12.54 9.29
N ARG A 41 1.70 12.61 9.65
CA ARG A 41 0.62 11.89 8.95
C ARG A 41 0.46 12.44 7.52
N ILE A 42 0.45 11.56 6.53
CA ILE A 42 0.24 11.91 5.12
C ILE A 42 -1.20 11.66 4.70
N GLY A 43 -1.77 10.52 5.06
CA GLY A 43 -3.12 10.15 4.64
C GLY A 43 -3.46 8.69 4.94
N ASP A 44 -4.67 8.29 4.56
CA ASP A 44 -5.15 6.92 4.68
C ASP A 44 -4.82 6.12 3.41
N THR A 45 -4.71 4.81 3.56
CA THR A 45 -4.46 3.87 2.47
C THR A 45 -5.15 2.54 2.73
N ASN A 46 -5.28 1.72 1.68
CA ASN A 46 -5.85 0.39 1.78
C ASN A 46 -5.00 -0.59 0.95
N GLY A 47 -4.69 -1.74 1.55
CA GLY A 47 -3.87 -2.81 0.97
C GLY A 47 -4.66 -3.88 0.21
N ASP A 48 -5.96 -3.70 0.02
CA ASP A 48 -6.80 -4.71 -0.65
C ASP A 48 -6.39 -4.87 -2.11
N SER A 49 -6.45 -6.14 -2.51
CA SER A 49 -6.14 -6.60 -3.84
C SER A 49 -7.37 -6.93 -4.67
N GLY A 50 -8.56 -7.01 -4.06
CA GLY A 50 -9.78 -7.50 -4.69
C GLY A 50 -9.77 -9.01 -4.93
N VAL A 51 -8.64 -9.69 -4.70
CA VAL A 51 -8.47 -11.16 -4.82
C VAL A 51 -8.24 -11.83 -3.47
N SER A 52 -8.29 -11.07 -2.38
CA SER A 52 -8.01 -11.52 -1.01
C SER A 52 -8.85 -12.73 -0.58
N GLN A 53 -10.08 -12.86 -1.11
CA GLN A 53 -10.98 -14.00 -0.85
C GLN A 53 -10.56 -15.31 -1.56
N ALA A 54 -9.71 -15.24 -2.58
CA ALA A 54 -9.22 -16.40 -3.33
C ALA A 54 -7.85 -16.89 -2.83
N LEU A 55 -7.21 -16.15 -1.92
CA LEU A 55 -5.88 -16.45 -1.42
C LEU A 55 -5.93 -17.15 -0.05
N LEU A 56 -4.95 -18.02 0.21
CA LEU A 56 -4.67 -18.45 1.57
C LEU A 56 -4.31 -17.24 2.44
N LEU A 57 -4.66 -17.28 3.73
CA LEU A 57 -4.52 -16.14 4.64
C LEU A 57 -3.10 -15.53 4.63
N ASP A 58 -2.05 -16.37 4.63
CA ASP A 58 -0.67 -15.91 4.58
C ASP A 58 -0.36 -15.14 3.29
N ARG A 59 -0.85 -15.63 2.15
CA ARG A 59 -0.69 -14.96 0.85
C ARG A 59 -1.51 -13.68 0.77
N ALA A 60 -2.69 -13.67 1.37
CA ALA A 60 -3.50 -12.46 1.48
C ALA A 60 -2.78 -11.39 2.32
N ARG A 61 -2.14 -11.79 3.44
CA ARG A 61 -1.35 -10.88 4.29
C ARG A 61 -0.15 -10.32 3.53
N ASP A 62 0.63 -11.18 2.89
CA ASP A 62 1.82 -10.75 2.12
C ASP A 62 1.44 -9.80 0.98
N SER A 63 0.34 -10.09 0.28
CA SER A 63 -0.22 -9.20 -0.75
C SER A 63 -0.64 -7.86 -0.17
N ALA A 64 -1.35 -7.85 0.97
CA ALA A 64 -1.76 -6.62 1.63
C ALA A 64 -0.56 -5.78 2.10
N LEU A 65 0.45 -6.40 2.71
CA LEU A 65 1.70 -5.74 3.10
C LEU A 65 2.38 -5.10 1.88
N SER A 66 2.53 -5.85 0.79
CA SER A 66 3.15 -5.34 -0.43
C SER A 66 2.43 -4.10 -0.97
N ARG A 67 1.09 -4.14 -1.03
CA ARG A 67 0.29 -3.02 -1.54
C ARG A 67 0.33 -1.80 -0.63
N LEU A 68 0.27 -2.01 0.70
CA LEU A 68 0.45 -0.92 1.67
C LEU A 68 1.80 -0.22 1.49
N LYS A 69 2.88 -0.99 1.33
CA LYS A 69 4.22 -0.44 1.08
C LYS A 69 4.30 0.36 -0.21
N ILE A 70 3.68 -0.13 -1.29
CA ILE A 70 3.68 0.54 -2.58
C ILE A 70 2.91 1.87 -2.50
N ARG A 71 1.67 1.84 -1.99
CA ARG A 71 0.84 3.05 -1.87
C ARG A 71 1.48 4.11 -0.97
N ALA A 72 2.11 3.69 0.12
CA ALA A 72 2.85 4.60 0.98
C ALA A 72 4.03 5.25 0.26
N ALA A 73 4.81 4.49 -0.51
CA ALA A 73 5.91 5.02 -1.30
C ALA A 73 5.43 5.98 -2.39
N GLU A 74 4.34 5.66 -3.08
CA GLU A 74 3.69 6.54 -4.07
C GLU A 74 3.23 7.87 -3.45
N ALA A 75 2.79 7.86 -2.19
CA ALA A 75 2.42 9.05 -1.43
C ALA A 75 3.61 9.78 -0.77
N GLY A 76 4.86 9.32 -0.98
CA GLY A 76 6.05 9.90 -0.36
C GLY A 76 6.21 9.61 1.14
N GLY A 77 5.52 8.57 1.62
CA GLY A 77 5.61 8.06 2.98
C GLY A 77 6.75 7.07 3.18
N THR A 78 7.03 6.81 4.46
CA THR A 78 8.11 5.93 4.93
C THR A 78 7.60 4.85 5.87
N HIS A 79 6.46 5.10 6.52
CA HIS A 79 5.85 4.20 7.48
C HIS A 79 4.35 4.07 7.20
N VAL A 80 3.79 2.91 7.53
CA VAL A 80 2.36 2.64 7.51
C VAL A 80 1.96 2.02 8.84
N LEU A 81 1.03 2.66 9.55
CA LEU A 81 0.38 2.06 10.72
C LEU A 81 -0.80 1.20 10.24
N SER A 82 -0.73 -0.12 10.41
CA SER A 82 -1.77 -1.06 9.97
C SER A 82 -1.75 -2.35 10.79
N SER A 83 -2.93 -2.93 11.03
CA SER A 83 -3.08 -4.24 11.69
C SER A 83 -2.58 -5.42 10.85
N VAL A 84 -2.35 -5.22 9.54
CA VAL A 84 -1.79 -6.26 8.67
C VAL A 84 -0.35 -6.64 9.10
N ALA A 85 0.35 -5.76 9.82
CA ALA A 85 1.66 -6.05 10.38
C ALA A 85 1.62 -7.03 11.57
N ASP A 86 0.44 -7.30 12.16
CA ASP A 86 0.30 -8.31 13.21
C ASP A 86 0.61 -9.71 12.63
N PRO A 87 1.58 -10.46 13.19
CA PRO A 87 1.81 -11.85 12.80
C PRO A 87 0.55 -12.74 12.96
N LYS A 88 -0.38 -12.35 13.83
CA LYS A 88 -1.66 -13.02 14.11
C LYS A 88 -2.83 -12.45 13.32
N TRP A 89 -2.58 -11.58 12.33
CA TRP A 89 -3.62 -10.97 11.50
C TRP A 89 -4.55 -12.02 10.87
N LYS A 90 -5.86 -11.80 11.00
CA LYS A 90 -6.92 -12.73 10.56
C LYS A 90 -7.76 -12.23 9.37
N GLY A 91 -7.35 -11.15 8.71
CA GLY A 91 -7.98 -10.76 7.45
C GLY A 91 -9.19 -9.81 7.47
N PRO A 92 -9.69 -9.19 8.56
CA PRO A 92 -10.90 -8.37 8.43
C PRO A 92 -10.64 -7.00 7.79
N SER A 93 -9.44 -6.42 7.95
CA SER A 93 -9.10 -5.11 7.39
C SER A 93 -7.68 -5.10 6.86
N THR A 94 -7.51 -4.43 5.72
CA THR A 94 -6.24 -4.12 5.07
C THR A 94 -5.96 -2.61 5.08
N ASP A 95 -6.67 -1.86 5.94
CA ASP A 95 -6.52 -0.41 6.03
C ASP A 95 -5.21 -0.05 6.73
N GLY A 96 -4.69 1.12 6.38
CA GLY A 96 -3.50 1.67 7.03
C GLY A 96 -3.46 3.19 6.95
N VAL A 97 -2.61 3.78 7.78
CA VAL A 97 -2.35 5.22 7.79
C VAL A 97 -0.89 5.46 7.44
N ILE A 98 -0.64 6.28 6.43
CA ILE A 98 0.69 6.61 5.92
C ILE A 98 1.31 7.73 6.76
N TYR A 99 2.58 7.54 7.13
CA TYR A 99 3.40 8.51 7.84
C TYR A 99 4.73 8.76 7.13
N LYS A 100 5.22 10.00 7.27
CA LYS A 100 6.58 10.40 6.92
C LYS A 100 7.39 10.65 8.19
N CYS A 101 8.41 9.85 8.38
CA CYS A 101 9.39 9.95 9.47
C CYS A 101 10.72 10.40 8.87
N GLY A 102 11.41 11.33 9.51
CA GLY A 102 12.60 11.99 8.94
C GLY A 102 12.25 13.31 8.28
#